data_AF-A0A2N9XLG3-F1
#
_entry.id   AF-A0A2N9XLG3-F1
#
_cell.length_a   1.000
_cell.length_b   1.000
_cell.length_c   1.000
_cell.angle_alpha   90.00
_cell.angle_beta   90.00
_cell.angle_gamma   90.00
#
_symmetry.space_group_name_H-M   'P 1'
#
loop_
_entity.id
_entity.type
_entity.pdbx_description
1 polymer ?
#
loop_
_entity_poly.entity_id
_entity_poly.type
_entity_poly.pdbx_seq_one_letter_code
_entity_poly.pdbx_strand_id
1 'polypeptide(L)'
;MKKKKTALGRPSKYSDKVLACAQAYLCGEYKKQGNAIPSIAGLAFALGVSRECVYEWGRVYPEFSDILANIGTAQEMLLLDGGLTGDFNSTITKLMLTKHGYSDKQETAISGGIQVETKSLEDIFK
;
A
#
# COMPACT_ATOMS: atom_id res chain seq x y z
N MET A 1 -15.80 -19.75 34.82
CA MET A 1 -16.26 -20.12 33.46
C MET A 1 -15.32 -19.50 32.43
N LYS A 2 -14.41 -20.30 31.84
CA LYS A 2 -13.51 -19.84 30.76
C LYS A 2 -14.30 -19.91 29.44
N LYS A 3 -14.51 -18.77 28.77
CA LYS A 3 -15.23 -18.73 27.49
C LYS A 3 -14.48 -19.54 26.44
N LYS A 4 -15.11 -20.63 25.98
CA LYS A 4 -14.67 -21.47 24.86
C LYS A 4 -14.81 -20.65 23.58
N LYS A 5 -13.69 -20.31 22.93
CA LYS A 5 -13.70 -19.66 21.61
C LYS A 5 -14.40 -20.60 20.64
N THR A 6 -15.58 -20.22 20.15
CA THR A 6 -16.32 -20.95 19.13
C THR A 6 -15.57 -20.84 17.81
N ALA A 7 -15.18 -21.99 17.27
CA ALA A 7 -14.64 -22.12 15.93
C ALA A 7 -15.75 -21.78 14.91
N LEU A 8 -15.70 -20.58 14.35
CA LEU A 8 -16.59 -20.12 13.29
C LEU A 8 -15.75 -19.73 12.07
N GLY A 9 -15.89 -20.50 10.99
CA GLY A 9 -15.67 -20.06 9.61
C GLY A 9 -14.26 -20.25 9.03
N ARG A 10 -14.13 -21.26 8.14
CA ARG A 10 -12.98 -21.63 7.28
C ARG A 10 -11.67 -21.87 8.04
N PRO A 11 -10.99 -23.03 7.89
CA PRO A 11 -9.60 -23.16 8.35
C PRO A 11 -8.83 -21.98 7.76
N SER A 12 -8.39 -21.03 8.59
CA SER A 12 -7.58 -19.94 8.09
C SER A 12 -6.34 -20.60 7.51
N LYS A 13 -6.03 -20.34 6.24
CA LYS A 13 -4.81 -20.89 5.62
C LYS A 13 -3.53 -20.40 6.34
N TYR A 14 -3.69 -19.54 7.33
CA TYR A 14 -2.66 -19.09 8.24
C TYR A 14 -2.05 -20.26 8.99
N SER A 15 -0.72 -20.33 8.96
CA SER A 15 0.09 -21.35 9.61
C SER A 15 1.48 -20.80 9.80
N ASP A 16 2.29 -21.45 10.63
CA ASP A 16 3.70 -21.09 10.81
C ASP A 16 4.48 -21.08 9.48
N LYS A 17 4.04 -21.89 8.52
CA LYS A 17 4.59 -21.91 7.16
C LYS A 17 4.28 -20.63 6.38
N VAL A 18 3.07 -20.08 6.51
CA VAL A 18 2.70 -18.79 5.91
C VAL A 18 3.53 -17.67 6.53
N LEU A 19 3.70 -17.69 7.85
CA LEU A 19 4.50 -16.71 8.56
C LEU A 19 5.97 -16.76 8.11
N ALA A 20 6.55 -17.96 8.04
CA ALA A 20 7.91 -18.16 7.54
C ALA A 20 8.07 -17.69 6.09
N CYS A 21 7.11 -17.98 5.21
CA CYS A 21 7.13 -17.48 3.83
C CYS A 21 7.04 -15.95 3.77
N ALA A 22 6.20 -15.32 4.61
CA ALA A 22 6.09 -13.87 4.66
C ALA A 22 7.37 -13.21 5.17
N GLN A 23 8.02 -13.82 6.16
CA GLN A 23 9.32 -13.38 6.67
C GLN A 23 10.41 -13.53 5.59
N ALA A 24 10.46 -14.67 4.90
CA ALA A 24 11.40 -14.89 3.81
C ALA A 24 11.18 -13.88 2.66
N TYR A 25 9.91 -13.61 2.33
CA TYR A 25 9.55 -12.57 1.37
C TYR A 25 10.14 -11.21 1.78
N LEU A 26 9.91 -10.76 3.02
CA LEU A 26 10.49 -9.53 3.56
C LEU A 26 12.03 -9.53 3.51
N CYS A 27 12.68 -10.65 3.84
CA CYS A 27 14.14 -10.80 3.85
C CYS A 27 14.79 -10.88 2.45
N GLY A 28 14.02 -10.70 1.37
CA GLY A 28 14.57 -10.52 0.02
C GLY A 28 14.10 -11.53 -1.02
N GLU A 29 13.28 -12.52 -0.65
CA GLU A 29 12.74 -13.46 -1.66
C GLU A 29 11.86 -12.75 -2.70
N TYR A 30 11.32 -11.56 -2.40
CA TYR A 30 10.64 -10.73 -3.39
C TYR A 30 11.49 -10.46 -4.64
N LYS A 31 12.83 -10.41 -4.50
CA LYS A 31 13.76 -10.23 -5.62
C LYS A 31 13.79 -11.46 -6.53
N LYS A 32 13.72 -12.67 -5.95
CA LYS A 32 13.66 -13.92 -6.73
C LYS A 32 12.36 -14.07 -7.49
N GLN A 33 11.28 -13.47 -6.97
CA GLN A 33 10.01 -13.33 -7.68
C GLN A 33 10.08 -12.30 -8.82
N GLY A 34 11.17 -11.55 -8.95
CA GLY A 34 11.33 -10.50 -9.96
C GLY A 34 10.72 -9.16 -9.56
N ASN A 35 10.30 -8.98 -8.31
CA ASN A 35 9.80 -7.70 -7.83
C ASN A 35 10.97 -6.76 -7.54
N ALA A 36 10.90 -5.52 -8.05
CA ALA A 36 11.90 -4.50 -7.75
C ALA A 36 11.85 -4.05 -6.27
N ILE A 37 10.65 -4.03 -5.69
CA ILE A 37 10.39 -3.62 -4.30
C ILE A 37 9.42 -4.63 -3.65
N PRO A 38 9.50 -4.83 -2.32
CA PRO A 38 8.48 -5.60 -1.62
C PRO A 38 7.14 -4.85 -1.65
N SER A 39 6.04 -5.58 -1.62
CA SER A 39 4.69 -5.01 -1.63
C SER A 39 3.68 -6.04 -1.12
N ILE A 40 2.53 -5.57 -0.65
CA ILE A 40 1.41 -6.44 -0.23
C ILE A 40 0.92 -7.30 -1.41
N ALA A 41 0.89 -6.74 -2.62
CA ALA A 41 0.49 -7.48 -3.83
C ALA A 41 1.48 -8.62 -4.14
N GLY A 42 2.79 -8.33 -4.07
CA GLY A 42 3.81 -9.34 -4.30
C GLY A 42 3.82 -10.43 -3.23
N LEU A 43 3.60 -10.08 -1.95
CA LEU A 43 3.45 -11.06 -0.87
C LEU A 43 2.21 -11.94 -1.08
N ALA A 44 1.07 -11.34 -1.44
CA ALA A 44 -0.16 -12.09 -1.72
C ALA A 44 0.05 -13.09 -2.86
N PHE A 45 0.76 -12.67 -3.92
CA PHE A 45 1.15 -13.55 -5.02
C PHE A 45 2.06 -14.69 -4.55
N ALA A 46 3.11 -14.39 -3.76
CA ALA A 46 4.02 -15.40 -3.22
C ALA A 46 3.31 -16.47 -2.38
N LEU A 47 2.29 -16.05 -1.63
CA LEU A 47 1.50 -16.91 -0.75
C LEU A 47 0.33 -17.60 -1.46
N GLY A 48 0.02 -17.25 -2.71
CA GLY A 48 -1.12 -17.80 -3.46
C GLY A 48 -2.48 -17.44 -2.85
N VAL A 49 -2.62 -16.22 -2.32
CA VAL A 49 -3.85 -15.72 -1.69
C VAL A 49 -4.23 -14.33 -2.20
N SER A 50 -5.46 -13.88 -1.90
CA SER A 50 -5.86 -12.50 -2.19
C SER A 50 -5.21 -11.51 -1.23
N ARG A 51 -5.12 -10.23 -1.64
CA ARG A 51 -4.63 -9.14 -0.77
C ARG A 51 -5.51 -8.98 0.46
N GLU A 52 -6.82 -9.15 0.33
CA GLU A 52 -7.77 -9.10 1.44
C GLU A 52 -7.45 -10.14 2.49
N CYS A 53 -7.02 -11.35 2.09
CA CYS A 53 -6.59 -12.38 3.01
C CYS A 53 -5.34 -11.96 3.81
N VAL A 54 -4.37 -11.32 3.14
CA VAL A 54 -3.15 -10.78 3.78
C VAL A 54 -3.51 -9.68 4.78
N TYR A 55 -4.38 -8.74 4.41
CA TYR A 55 -4.84 -7.69 5.31
C TYR A 55 -5.60 -8.25 6.51
N GLU A 56 -6.46 -9.26 6.30
CA GLU A 56 -7.19 -9.88 7.39
C GLU A 56 -6.24 -10.58 8.37
N TRP A 57 -5.20 -11.26 7.88
CA TRP A 57 -4.18 -11.82 8.75
C TRP A 57 -3.42 -10.75 9.54
N GLY A 58 -3.10 -9.61 8.92
CA GLY A 58 -2.50 -8.48 9.64
C GLY A 58 -3.40 -7.90 10.75
N ARG A 59 -4.73 -8.00 10.63
CA ARG A 59 -5.65 -7.55 11.70
C ARG A 59 -5.74 -8.54 12.85
N VAL A 60 -5.60 -9.84 12.57
CA VAL A 60 -5.86 -10.91 13.53
C VAL A 60 -4.58 -11.37 14.23
N TYR A 61 -3.44 -11.34 13.54
CA TYR A 61 -2.17 -11.90 14.00
C TYR A 61 -1.11 -10.79 14.12
N PRO A 62 -0.72 -10.39 15.35
CA PRO A 62 0.23 -9.31 15.56
C PRO A 62 1.57 -9.52 14.86
N GLU A 63 2.11 -10.74 14.88
CA GLU A 63 3.38 -11.05 14.22
C GLU A 63 3.32 -10.84 12.71
N PHE A 64 2.15 -11.10 12.10
CA PHE A 64 1.95 -10.88 10.68
C PHE A 64 1.75 -9.38 10.39
N SER A 65 1.08 -8.65 11.28
CA SER A 65 0.96 -7.19 11.22
C SER A 65 2.33 -6.52 11.15
N ASP A 66 3.26 -6.93 12.02
CA ASP A 66 4.61 -6.38 12.06
C ASP A 66 5.36 -6.63 10.74
N ILE A 67 5.17 -7.80 10.13
CA ILE A 67 5.74 -8.10 8.81
C ILE A 67 5.18 -7.16 7.74
N LEU A 68 3.87 -6.90 7.73
CA LEU A 68 3.27 -5.99 6.74
C LEU A 68 3.77 -4.55 6.91
N ALA A 69 3.93 -4.10 8.16
CA ALA A 69 4.52 -2.80 8.45
C ALA A 69 5.97 -2.72 7.95
N ASN A 70 6.78 -3.73 8.24
CA ASN A 70 8.16 -3.80 7.78
C ASN A 70 8.29 -3.89 6.26
N ILE A 71 7.35 -4.55 5.58
CA ILE A 71 7.26 -4.53 4.10
C ILE A 71 7.03 -3.10 3.60
N GLY A 72 6.15 -2.34 4.26
CA GLY A 72 5.89 -0.94 3.96
C GLY A 72 7.16 -0.08 4.10
N THR A 73 7.84 -0.19 5.24
CA THR A 73 9.10 0.54 5.51
C THR A 73 10.20 0.18 4.52
N ALA A 74 10.37 -1.11 4.21
CA ALA A 74 11.37 -1.55 3.23
C ALA A 74 11.04 -1.05 1.82
N GLN A 75 9.75 -1.03 1.46
CA GLN A 75 9.29 -0.49 0.18
C GLN A 75 9.60 1.02 0.08
N GLU A 76 9.29 1.78 1.12
CA GLU A 76 9.54 3.23 1.19
C GLU A 76 11.04 3.55 1.03
N MET A 77 11.90 2.89 1.82
CA MET A 77 13.35 3.06 1.75
C MET A 77 13.89 2.80 0.34
N LEU A 78 13.52 1.67 -0.26
CA LEU A 78 13.99 1.31 -1.60
C LEU A 78 13.48 2.28 -2.68
N LEU A 79 12.25 2.77 -2.56
CA LEU A 79 11.70 3.77 -3.47
C LEU A 79 12.45 5.10 -3.39
N LEU A 80 12.80 5.55 -2.19
CA LEU A 80 13.61 6.75 -2.00
C LEU A 80 14.99 6.57 -2.64
N ASP A 81 15.70 5.49 -2.30
CA ASP A 81 17.03 5.22 -2.81
C ASP A 81 17.03 5.10 -4.34
N GLY A 82 16.18 4.22 -4.89
CA GLY A 82 16.09 3.99 -6.34
C GLY A 82 15.56 5.19 -7.12
N GLY A 83 14.74 6.03 -6.49
CA GLY A 83 14.31 7.30 -7.07
C GLY A 83 15.43 8.35 -7.13
N LEU A 84 16.27 8.40 -6.10
CA LEU A 84 17.40 9.34 -5.99
C LEU A 84 18.59 8.93 -6.88
N THR A 85 18.87 7.63 -7.00
CA THR A 85 19.93 7.11 -7.89
C THR A 85 19.51 7.10 -9.37
N GLY A 86 18.21 7.19 -9.66
CA GLY A 86 17.67 7.11 -11.01
C GLY A 86 17.45 5.67 -11.51
N ASP A 87 17.62 4.67 -10.65
CA ASP A 87 17.37 3.27 -10.98
C ASP A 87 15.88 2.98 -11.20
N PHE A 88 15.01 3.77 -10.57
CA PHE A 88 13.56 3.67 -10.70
C PHE A 88 12.97 4.80 -11.53
N ASN A 89 11.87 4.49 -12.24
CA ASN A 89 11.10 5.50 -12.95
C ASN A 89 10.53 6.53 -11.96
N SER A 90 10.92 7.80 -12.11
CA SER A 90 10.57 8.88 -11.18
C SER A 90 9.07 9.10 -11.02
N THR A 91 8.28 8.95 -12.09
CA THR A 91 6.82 9.09 -12.05
C THR A 91 6.17 7.98 -11.22
N ILE A 92 6.61 6.73 -11.41
CA ILE A 92 6.11 5.58 -10.64
C ILE A 92 6.56 5.68 -9.19
N THR A 93 7.82 6.04 -8.94
CA THR A 93 8.34 6.25 -7.59
C THR A 93 7.54 7.30 -6.84
N LYS A 94 7.30 8.46 -7.45
CA LYS A 94 6.48 9.53 -6.87
C LYS A 94 5.07 9.04 -6.53
N LEU A 95 4.40 8.36 -7.47
CA LEU A 95 3.07 7.79 -7.23
C LEU A 95 3.07 6.82 -6.04
N MET A 96 4.08 5.96 -5.94
CA MET A 96 4.17 5.00 -4.85
C MET A 96 4.48 5.67 -3.51
N LEU A 97 5.34 6.69 -3.48
CA LEU A 97 5.64 7.47 -2.28
C LEU A 97 4.40 8.19 -1.73
N THR A 98 3.41 8.51 -2.56
CA THR A 98 2.13 9.06 -2.05
C THR A 98 1.41 8.12 -1.08
N LYS A 99 1.61 6.80 -1.22
CA LYS A 99 1.05 5.80 -0.29
C LYS A 99 1.77 5.77 1.05
N HIS A 100 2.97 6.36 1.13
CA HIS A 100 3.79 6.50 2.34
C HIS A 100 3.68 7.91 2.97
N GLY A 101 2.67 8.69 2.57
CA GLY A 101 2.39 10.00 3.16
C GLY A 101 3.15 11.17 2.54
N TYR A 102 3.99 10.92 1.52
CA TYR A 102 4.58 12.00 0.74
C TYR A 102 3.51 12.68 -0.12
N SER A 103 3.60 13.99 -0.24
CA SER A 103 2.75 14.76 -1.13
C SER A 103 3.58 15.79 -1.88
N ASP A 104 3.15 16.09 -3.10
CA ASP A 104 3.68 17.21 -3.85
C ASP A 104 2.74 18.40 -3.62
N LYS A 105 3.31 19.55 -3.28
CA LYS A 105 2.58 20.80 -3.12
C LYS A 105 3.03 21.75 -4.21
N GLN A 106 2.12 22.09 -5.10
CA GLN A 106 2.33 23.10 -6.13
C GLN A 106 1.61 24.40 -5.74
N GLU A 107 2.36 25.48 -5.61
CA GLU A 107 1.79 26.83 -5.48
C GLU A 107 1.58 27.42 -6.87
N THR A 108 0.33 27.74 -7.21
CA THR A 108 -0.03 28.30 -8.52
C THR A 108 -0.55 29.72 -8.32
N ALA A 109 0.20 30.70 -8.83
CA ALA A 109 -0.27 32.07 -8.89
C ALA A 109 -1.31 32.22 -10.01
N ILE A 110 -2.56 32.53 -9.64
CA ILE A 110 -3.60 32.87 -10.60
C ILE A 110 -3.50 34.38 -10.88
N SER A 111 -2.80 34.76 -11.95
CA SER A 111 -2.63 36.15 -12.37
C SER A 111 -3.70 36.65 -13.36
N GLY A 112 -4.70 35.81 -13.68
CA GLY A 112 -5.82 36.18 -14.54
C GLY A 112 -6.91 36.91 -13.74
N GLY A 113 -7.29 38.11 -14.15
CA GLY A 113 -8.42 38.84 -13.57
C GLY A 113 -9.68 37.98 -13.62
N ILE A 114 -10.23 37.64 -12.45
CA ILE A 114 -11.46 36.86 -12.34
C ILE A 114 -12.61 37.72 -12.85
N GLN A 115 -13.14 37.41 -14.03
CA GLN A 115 -14.40 38.00 -14.51
C GLN A 115 -15.55 37.18 -13.93
N VAL A 116 -16.17 37.70 -12.88
CA VAL A 116 -17.40 37.10 -12.31
C VAL A 116 -18.59 37.71 -13.06
N GLU A 117 -19.19 36.96 -13.98
CA GLU A 117 -20.50 37.32 -14.53
C GLU A 117 -21.60 36.82 -13.58
N THR A 118 -22.23 37.74 -12.85
CA THR A 118 -23.46 37.44 -12.10
C THR A 118 -24.64 37.38 -13.07
N LYS A 119 -25.17 36.18 -13.32
CA LYS A 119 -26.44 36.00 -14.06
C LYS A 119 -27.59 35.80 -13.08
N SER A 120 -28.74 36.41 -13.38
CA SER A 120 -29.98 36.12 -12.66
C SER A 120 -30.33 34.65 -12.84
N LEU A 121 -30.86 34.02 -11.79
CA LEU A 121 -31.36 32.63 -11.87
C LEU A 121 -32.40 32.46 -12.98
N GLU A 122 -33.15 33.51 -13.28
CA GLU A 122 -34.17 33.55 -14.35
C GLU A 122 -33.57 33.45 -15.76
N ASP A 123 -32.30 33.83 -15.95
CA ASP A 123 -31.60 33.74 -17.24
C ASP A 123 -30.88 32.40 -17.42
N ILE A 124 -30.81 31.56 -16.37
CA ILE A 124 -30.20 30.22 -16.39
C ILE A 124 -31.22 29.14 -16.78
N PHE A 125 -32.51 29.38 -16.51
CA PHE A 125 -33.59 28.40 -16.68
C PHE A 125 -34.62 28.74 -17.79
N LYS A 126 -34.26 29.60 -18.76
CA LYS A 126 -35.02 29.74 -20.02
C LYS A 126 -34.54 28.71 -21.04
#